data_AF-G1UY35-F1
#
_entry.id   AF-G1UY35-F1
#
_cell.length_a   1.000
_cell.length_b   1.000
_cell.length_c   1.000
_cell.angle_alpha   90.00
_cell.angle_beta   90.00
_cell.angle_gamma   90.00
#
_symmetry.space_group_name_H-M   'P 1'
#
loop_
_entity.id
_entity.type
_entity.pdbx_description
1 polymer ?
#
loop_
_entity_poly.entity_id
_entity_poly.type
_entity_poly.pdbx_seq_one_letter_code
_entity_poly.pdbx_strand_id
1 'polypeptide(L)'
;MRERVADVIVPITGGRLDMLAKATATLHRAVEVQAYVWGVGRNRIAIFGPLRRTVGGVGMLVYRLKRLKVEKGINLDDRKAEGKDVWDCPAPVVDM
;
A
#
# COMPACT_ATOMS: atom_id res chain seq x y z
N MET A 1 3.23 9.92 -19.66
CA MET A 1 3.55 8.77 -18.78
C MET A 1 2.26 8.18 -18.20
N ARG A 2 1.88 6.96 -18.60
CA ARG A 2 0.68 6.26 -18.08
C ARG A 2 0.81 6.07 -16.56
N GLU A 3 -0.29 6.28 -15.87
CA GLU A 3 -0.41 6.00 -14.43
C GLU A 3 -0.16 4.51 -14.18
N ARG A 4 0.72 4.16 -13.23
CA ARG A 4 0.98 2.77 -12.86
C ARG A 4 0.16 2.43 -11.62
N VAL A 5 -0.79 1.53 -11.81
CA VAL A 5 -1.74 1.07 -10.79
C VAL A 5 -1.72 -0.46 -10.77
N ALA A 6 -1.82 -1.06 -9.59
CA ALA A 6 -2.00 -2.49 -9.41
C ALA A 6 -3.03 -2.75 -8.30
N ASP A 7 -3.94 -3.68 -8.53
CA ASP A 7 -4.91 -4.11 -7.51
C ASP A 7 -4.37 -5.36 -6.79
N VAL A 8 -4.43 -5.36 -5.46
CA VAL A 8 -4.01 -6.45 -4.58
C VAL A 8 -5.25 -7.02 -3.93
N ILE A 9 -5.46 -8.32 -4.11
CA ILE A 9 -6.66 -9.02 -3.69
C ILE A 9 -6.31 -9.97 -2.54
N VAL A 10 -6.99 -9.80 -1.40
CA VAL A 10 -6.83 -10.64 -0.22
C VAL A 10 -8.16 -11.32 0.09
N PRO A 11 -8.25 -12.66 0.01
CA PRO A 11 -9.48 -13.36 0.36
C PRO A 11 -9.75 -13.29 1.88
N ILE A 12 -11.01 -13.01 2.22
CA ILE A 12 -11.55 -12.96 3.59
C ILE A 12 -11.83 -14.40 4.02
N THR A 13 -10.83 -15.02 4.63
CA THR A 13 -10.86 -16.42 5.09
C THR A 13 -10.33 -16.49 6.52
N GLY A 14 -10.93 -17.35 7.36
CA GLY A 14 -10.49 -17.56 8.74
C GLY A 14 -11.02 -16.51 9.73
N GLY A 15 -10.43 -16.49 10.93
CA GLY A 15 -10.76 -15.52 11.97
C GLY A 15 -10.26 -14.11 11.64
N ARG A 16 -10.69 -13.12 12.43
CA ARG A 16 -10.33 -11.71 12.22
C ARG A 16 -8.82 -11.45 12.29
N LEU A 17 -8.11 -12.10 13.23
CA LEU A 17 -6.66 -11.92 13.38
C LEU A 17 -5.88 -12.54 12.22
N ASP A 18 -6.25 -13.74 11.81
CA ASP A 18 -5.63 -14.43 10.66
C ASP A 18 -5.81 -13.62 9.37
N MET A 19 -6.99 -13.03 9.19
CA MET A 19 -7.28 -12.17 8.06
C MET A 19 -6.41 -10.91 8.04
N LEU A 20 -6.20 -10.27 9.19
CA LEU A 20 -5.33 -9.10 9.29
C LEU A 20 -3.87 -9.47 9.00
N ALA A 21 -3.36 -10.55 9.59
CA ALA A 21 -2.00 -11.03 9.34
C ALA A 21 -1.79 -11.36 7.85
N LYS A 22 -2.76 -12.04 7.23
CA LYS A 22 -2.74 -12.38 5.80
C LYS A 22 -2.78 -11.14 4.92
N ALA A 23 -3.64 -10.16 5.23
CA ALA A 23 -3.72 -8.91 4.49
C ALA A 23 -2.40 -8.14 4.55
N THR A 24 -1.81 -7.99 5.74
CA THR A 24 -0.53 -7.31 5.94
C THR A 24 0.60 -8.00 5.17
N ALA A 25 0.73 -9.31 5.28
CA ALA A 25 1.77 -10.07 4.57
C ALA A 25 1.61 -9.99 3.05
N THR A 26 0.37 -10.05 2.55
CA THR A 26 0.07 -9.94 1.12
C THR A 26 0.40 -8.55 0.59
N LEU A 27 0.03 -7.50 1.33
CA LEU A 27 0.35 -6.12 0.98
C LEU A 27 1.85 -5.86 0.96
N HIS A 28 2.58 -6.32 1.98
CA HIS A 28 4.03 -6.14 2.05
C HIS A 28 4.72 -6.73 0.82
N ARG A 29 4.38 -7.98 0.46
CA ARG A 29 4.92 -8.64 -0.74
C ARG A 29 4.52 -7.92 -2.02
N ALA A 30 3.27 -7.48 -2.12
CA ALA A 30 2.80 -6.76 -3.30
C ALA A 30 3.55 -5.43 -3.50
N VAL A 31 3.81 -4.70 -2.42
CA VAL A 31 4.61 -3.46 -2.46
C VAL A 31 6.04 -3.75 -2.89
N GLU A 32 6.68 -4.80 -2.38
CA GLU A 32 8.03 -5.20 -2.78
C GLU A 32 8.11 -5.52 -4.28
N VAL A 33 7.18 -6.33 -4.78
CA VAL A 33 7.11 -6.69 -6.20
C VAL A 33 6.85 -5.46 -7.07
N GLN A 34 5.89 -4.60 -6.69
CA GLN A 34 5.59 -3.41 -7.47
C GLN A 34 6.72 -2.37 -7.43
N ALA A 35 7.45 -2.26 -6.31
CA ALA A 35 8.63 -1.39 -6.22
C ALA A 35 9.69 -1.80 -7.24
N TYR A 36 9.96 -3.10 -7.34
CA TYR A 36 10.85 -3.66 -8.35
C TYR A 36 10.34 -3.44 -9.78
N VAL A 37 9.09 -3.84 -10.07
CA VAL A 37 8.48 -3.73 -11.42
C VAL A 37 8.36 -2.26 -11.87
N TRP A 38 8.17 -1.33 -10.94
CA TRP A 38 8.03 0.09 -11.24
C TRP A 38 9.34 0.87 -11.19
N GLY A 39 10.42 0.26 -10.73
CA GLY A 39 11.73 0.90 -10.58
C GLY A 39 11.68 2.07 -9.60
N VAL A 40 10.96 1.92 -8.48
CA VAL A 40 10.81 2.96 -7.46
C VAL A 40 11.02 2.39 -6.06
N GLY A 41 11.39 3.24 -5.11
CA GLY A 41 11.38 2.86 -3.70
C GLY A 41 9.96 2.60 -3.18
N ARG A 42 9.84 1.77 -2.14
CA ARG A 42 8.55 1.41 -1.50
C ARG A 42 7.76 2.65 -1.04
N ASN A 43 8.48 3.66 -0.58
CA ASN A 43 7.99 5.00 -0.21
C ASN A 43 7.31 5.78 -1.35
N ARG A 44 7.44 5.34 -2.61
CA ARG A 44 6.79 5.93 -3.79
C ARG A 44 5.54 5.15 -4.22
N ILE A 45 5.07 4.22 -3.39
CA ILE A 45 3.86 3.45 -3.64
C ILE A 45 2.82 3.82 -2.59
N ALA A 46 1.74 4.46 -3.03
CA ALA A 46 0.57 4.68 -2.20
C ALA A 46 -0.32 3.44 -2.21
N ILE A 47 -0.88 3.10 -1.04
CA ILE A 47 -1.83 2.00 -0.86
C ILE A 47 -3.19 2.60 -0.53
N PHE A 48 -4.22 2.23 -1.28
CA PHE A 48 -5.60 2.65 -1.06
C PHE A 48 -6.49 1.46 -0.73
N GLY A 49 -7.50 1.65 0.14
CA GLY A 49 -8.48 0.63 0.51
C GLY A 49 -8.53 0.34 2.02
N PRO A 50 -9.09 -0.82 2.44
CA PRO A 50 -9.65 -1.88 1.59
C PRO A 50 -11.06 -1.59 1.09
N LEU A 51 -11.31 -1.95 -0.17
CA LEU A 51 -12.66 -2.13 -0.71
C LEU A 51 -13.09 -3.58 -0.50
N ARG A 52 -14.29 -3.80 0.05
CA ARG A 52 -14.86 -5.14 0.18
C ARG A 52 -15.58 -5.53 -1.10
N ARG A 53 -15.31 -6.72 -1.61
CA ARG A 53 -16.06 -7.35 -2.72
C ARG A 53 -16.37 -8.80 -2.39
N THR A 54 -17.42 -9.33 -3.00
CA THR A 54 -17.75 -10.76 -2.92
C THR A 54 -17.72 -11.32 -4.33
N VAL A 55 -16.98 -12.41 -4.53
CA VAL A 55 -16.92 -13.12 -5.82
C VAL A 55 -17.13 -14.60 -5.55
N GLY A 56 -18.14 -15.20 -6.20
CA GLY A 56 -18.45 -16.63 -6.03
C GLY A 56 -18.74 -17.04 -4.57
N GLY A 57 -19.31 -16.15 -3.75
CA GLY A 57 -19.58 -16.40 -2.33
C GLY A 57 -18.40 -16.16 -1.39
N VAL A 58 -17.21 -15.83 -1.91
CA VAL A 58 -16.02 -15.53 -1.09
C VAL A 58 -15.84 -14.02 -0.97
N GLY A 59 -15.77 -13.52 0.27
CA GLY A 59 -15.43 -12.13 0.54
C GLY A 59 -13.97 -11.85 0.21
N MET A 60 -13.67 -10.67 -0.31
CA MET A 60 -12.33 -10.21 -0.67
C MET A 60 -12.10 -8.77 -0.23
N LEU A 61 -10.90 -8.48 0.24
CA LEU A 61 -10.38 -7.13 0.43
C LEU A 61 -9.53 -6.79 -0.79
N VAL A 62 -9.90 -5.71 -1.47
CA VAL A 62 -9.17 -5.18 -2.61
C VAL A 62 -8.47 -3.91 -2.18
N TYR A 63 -7.15 -3.90 -2.32
CA TYR A 63 -6.31 -2.74 -2.12
C TYR A 63 -5.77 -2.29 -3.46
N ARG A 64 -5.57 -0.98 -3.64
CA ARG A 64 -5.02 -0.42 -4.86
C ARG A 64 -3.67 0.21 -4.57
N LEU A 65 -2.65 -0.28 -5.24
CA LEU A 65 -1.31 0.30 -5.26
C LEU A 65 -1.22 1.30 -6.40
N LYS A 66 -0.71 2.50 -6.12
CA LYS A 66 -0.48 3.54 -7.12
C LYS A 66 0.94 4.07 -6.99
N ARG A 67 1.64 4.15 -8.12
CA ARG A 67 2.93 4.82 -8.19
C ARG A 67 2.72 6.33 -8.04
N LEU A 68 3.37 6.92 -7.05
CA LEU A 68 3.41 8.38 -6.88
C LEU A 68 4.35 8.98 -7.94
N LYS A 69 3.83 9.94 -8.71
CA LYS A 69 4.65 10.86 -9.53
C LYS A 69 5.13 11.94 -8.59
N VAL A 70 6.43 12.17 -8.54
CA VAL A 70 6.99 13.29 -7.78
C VAL A 70 6.98 14.50 -8.71
N GLU A 71 6.05 15.42 -8.53
CA GLU A 71 6.39 16.83 -8.70
C GLU A 71 7.03 17.25 -7.37
N LYS A 72 8.28 17.73 -7.43
CA LYS A 72 9.12 18.22 -6.33
C LYS A 72 8.71 17.86 -4.89
N GLY A 73 9.59 17.08 -4.24
CA GLY A 73 9.87 17.25 -2.81
C GLY A 73 9.11 16.32 -1.86
N ILE A 74 9.55 15.07 -1.79
CA ILE A 74 9.79 14.46 -0.47
C ILE A 74 11.12 13.71 -0.62
N ASN A 75 12.18 14.30 -0.08
CA ASN A 75 13.49 13.68 0.06
C ASN A 75 13.43 12.89 1.38
N LEU A 76 13.57 11.56 1.33
CA LEU A 76 13.53 10.76 2.57
C LEU A 76 14.82 10.84 3.37
N ASP A 77 15.90 11.32 2.76
CA ASP A 77 17.19 11.47 3.45
C ASP A 77 17.10 12.51 4.58
N ASP A 78 16.24 13.52 4.46
CA ASP A 78 16.02 14.51 5.52
C ASP A 78 15.29 13.91 6.74
N ARG A 79 14.45 12.88 6.58
CA ARG A 79 13.73 12.24 7.71
C ARG A 79 14.59 11.27 8.51
N LYS A 80 15.64 10.69 7.92
CA LYS A 80 16.58 9.83 8.66
C LYS A 80 17.48 10.64 9.60
N ALA A 81 17.73 11.91 9.29
CA ALA A 81 18.54 12.79 10.13
C ALA A 81 17.83 13.19 11.43
N GLU A 82 16.49 13.12 11.50
CA GLU A 82 15.71 13.56 12.67
C GLU A 82 15.30 12.44 13.64
N GLY A 83 15.75 11.18 13.44
CA GLY A 83 15.54 10.11 14.42
C GLY A 83 14.06 9.74 14.66
N LYS A 84 13.16 10.03 13.73
CA LYS A 84 11.74 9.62 13.84
C LYS A 84 11.51 8.29 13.14
N ASP A 85 11.09 7.30 13.92
CA ASP A 85 10.72 5.98 13.44
C ASP A 85 9.64 6.06 12.36
N VAL A 86 9.73 5.10 11.43
CA VAL A 86 8.86 4.94 10.24
C VAL A 86 7.36 4.90 10.57
N TRP A 87 7.01 4.70 11.85
CA TRP A 87 5.64 4.63 12.36
C TRP A 87 4.99 6.00 12.63
N ASP A 88 5.75 7.11 12.66
CA ASP A 88 5.23 8.47 12.89
C ASP A 88 4.84 9.21 11.58
N CYS A 89 4.22 8.52 10.63
CA CYS A 89 3.60 9.21 9.50
C CYS A 89 2.14 9.53 9.86
N PRO A 90 1.73 10.81 9.93
CA PRO A 90 0.32 11.13 10.02
C PRO A 90 -0.38 10.57 8.79
N ALA A 91 -1.57 10.00 9.00
CA ALA A 91 -2.41 9.52 7.91
C ALA A 91 -2.51 10.60 6.83
N PRO A 92 -2.39 10.26 5.54
CA PRO A 92 -2.51 11.24 4.48
C PRO A 92 -3.85 11.96 4.64
N VAL A 93 -3.79 13.28 4.83
CA VAL A 93 -4.98 14.13 4.81
C VAL A 93 -5.54 14.03 3.40
N VAL A 94 -6.70 13.39 3.30
CA VAL A 94 -7.52 13.40 2.10
C VAL A 94 -8.43 14.60 2.27
N ASP A 95 -8.20 15.67 1.52
CA ASP A 95 -9.16 16.77 1.44
C ASP A 95 -10.49 16.20 0.92
N MET A 96 -11.54 16.31 1.74
CA MET A 96 -12.93 16.07 1.37
C MET A 96 -13.49 17.25 0.57
#